data_AF-A0A0L9UV29-F1
#
_entry.id   AF-A0A0L9UV29-F1
#
_cell.length_a   1.000
_cell.length_b   1.000
_cell.length_c   1.000
_cell.angle_alpha   90.00
_cell.angle_beta   90.00
_cell.angle_gamma   90.00
#
_symmetry.space_group_name_H-M   'P 1'
#
loop_
_entity.id
_entity.type
_entity.pdbx_description
1 polymer ?
#
loop_
_entity_poly.entity_id
_entity_poly.type
_entity_poly.pdbx_seq_one_letter_code
_entity_poly.pdbx_strand_id
1 'polypeptide(L)'
;MSISELVTVLRTAYKIEDFDKIEQELVKREAKFRAEIGPLREKIELERLKRIEVEERLKIREEQCEKGKRAQDNYEQLLKEVKTGGLVEKHAIEELRKKNVALEREVYELKEFEKKMLDDVNSVDELRDKIRVLKEEKVGDKNALDVLITKNIELDEAVKKNLTVIEGLKNENGKLTYEKQELKTLFESLERRYSKLRVSDVKLEESTMPLMSEDPSDCRNTEVEPNLGVFFAVKVEKDVSDHDLENDTGKHVSLQRNEDTHYSVDTGTGQSPKKGNQEDAVSALGVKFKLEKEIVDLSDDDDDKYTSQGLQGEKAISHLIEENEHPQRVETIKRKRACYIQTSISTYTSSADLFEKENLPVKRCKFSNQYYM
;
A
#
# COMPACT_ATOMS: atom_id res chain seq x y z
N MET A 1 124.14 -54.95 83.94
CA MET A 1 122.70 -55.15 83.68
C MET A 1 122.41 -54.64 82.28
N SER A 2 122.16 -55.54 81.34
CA SER A 2 121.83 -55.18 79.96
C SER A 2 120.38 -54.68 79.84
N ILE A 3 120.05 -53.93 78.79
CA ILE A 3 118.67 -53.48 78.54
C ILE A 3 117.72 -54.69 78.46
N SER A 4 118.17 -55.82 77.90
CA SER A 4 117.41 -57.06 77.88
C SER A 4 117.16 -57.64 79.28
N GLU A 5 118.16 -57.60 80.19
CA GLU A 5 118.01 -58.00 81.59
C GLU A 5 117.09 -57.06 82.37
N LEU A 6 117.18 -55.75 82.14
CA LEU A 6 116.31 -54.76 82.79
C LEU A 6 114.85 -54.91 82.33
N VAL A 7 114.61 -55.14 81.03
CA VAL A 7 113.27 -55.39 80.48
C VAL A 7 112.69 -56.71 80.98
N THR A 8 113.51 -57.75 81.14
CA THR A 8 113.06 -59.01 81.76
C THR A 8 112.77 -58.84 83.25
N VAL A 9 113.62 -58.16 84.02
CA VAL A 9 113.37 -57.88 85.44
C VAL A 9 112.12 -57.02 85.64
N LEU A 10 111.90 -55.97 84.84
CA LEU A 10 110.70 -55.14 84.91
C LEU A 10 109.43 -55.92 84.56
N ARG A 11 109.50 -56.75 83.51
CA ARG A 11 108.44 -57.71 83.17
C ARG A 11 108.15 -58.63 84.37
N THR A 12 109.16 -59.25 84.96
CA THR A 12 108.99 -60.17 86.10
C THR A 12 108.52 -59.48 87.38
N ALA A 13 108.93 -58.23 87.63
CA ALA A 13 108.64 -57.47 88.85
C ALA A 13 107.25 -56.84 88.87
N TYR A 14 106.65 -56.55 87.71
CA TYR A 14 105.40 -55.81 87.58
C TYR A 14 104.18 -56.66 87.17
N LYS A 15 104.22 -57.99 87.30
CA LYS A 15 103.07 -58.90 87.01
C LYS A 15 102.50 -58.74 85.59
N ILE A 16 103.29 -59.07 84.57
CA ILE A 16 102.95 -59.04 83.13
C ILE A 16 101.57 -59.65 82.83
N GLU A 17 101.24 -60.77 83.48
CA GLU A 17 100.01 -61.52 83.23
C GLU A 17 98.74 -60.71 83.55
N ASP A 18 98.82 -59.73 84.45
CA ASP A 18 97.70 -58.84 84.74
C ASP A 18 97.55 -57.77 83.65
N PHE A 19 98.66 -57.29 83.07
CA PHE A 19 98.64 -56.38 81.93
C PHE A 19 98.14 -57.04 80.66
N ASP A 20 98.57 -58.26 80.35
CA ASP A 20 98.12 -59.01 79.17
C ASP A 20 96.60 -59.31 79.25
N LYS A 21 96.07 -59.59 80.45
CA LYS A 21 94.62 -59.75 80.68
C LYS A 21 93.88 -58.44 80.43
N ILE A 22 94.41 -57.32 80.90
CA ILE A 22 93.81 -55.99 80.69
C ILE A 22 93.84 -55.63 79.20
N GLU A 23 94.94 -55.87 78.50
CA GLU A 23 95.06 -55.62 77.06
C GLU A 23 94.07 -56.47 76.26
N GLN A 24 93.97 -57.78 76.53
CA GLN A 24 92.99 -58.64 75.87
C GLN A 24 91.55 -58.18 76.11
N GLU A 25 91.22 -57.73 77.33
CA GLU A 25 89.89 -57.21 77.65
C GLU A 25 89.62 -55.87 76.94
N LEU A 26 90.63 -54.99 76.84
CA LEU A 26 90.53 -53.73 76.09
C LEU A 26 90.33 -53.98 74.59
N VAL A 27 91.09 -54.91 73.99
CA VAL A 27 90.96 -55.30 72.58
C VAL A 27 89.58 -55.91 72.31
N LYS A 28 89.06 -56.77 73.21
CA LYS A 28 87.70 -57.31 73.10
C LYS A 28 86.64 -56.22 73.15
N ARG A 29 86.77 -55.26 74.06
CA ARG A 29 85.84 -54.11 74.16
C ARG A 29 85.92 -53.21 72.95
N GLU A 30 87.12 -52.94 72.45
CA GLU A 30 87.31 -52.13 71.24
C GLU A 30 86.67 -52.83 70.02
N ALA A 31 86.91 -54.14 69.85
CA ALA A 31 86.29 -54.92 68.79
C ALA A 31 84.75 -54.90 68.90
N LYS A 32 84.21 -55.02 70.10
CA LYS A 32 82.76 -54.91 70.36
C LYS A 32 82.22 -53.54 69.99
N PHE A 33 82.83 -52.45 70.46
CA PHE A 33 82.38 -51.10 70.14
C PHE A 33 82.53 -50.79 68.65
N ARG A 34 83.61 -51.24 68.01
CA ARG A 34 83.81 -51.08 66.57
C ARG A 34 82.73 -51.81 65.75
N ALA A 35 82.30 -53.00 66.21
CA ALA A 35 81.20 -53.74 65.62
C ALA A 35 79.83 -53.07 65.83
N GLU A 36 79.62 -52.36 66.94
CA GLU A 36 78.36 -51.63 67.23
C GLU A 36 78.28 -50.25 66.54
N ILE A 37 79.41 -49.57 66.33
CA ILE A 37 79.45 -48.23 65.71
C ILE A 37 78.94 -48.24 64.27
N GLY A 38 79.27 -49.27 63.48
CA GLY A 38 78.84 -49.38 62.08
C GLY A 38 77.30 -49.39 61.93
N PRO A 39 76.59 -50.36 62.53
CA PRO A 39 75.14 -50.45 62.50
C PRO A 39 74.43 -49.20 63.05
N LEU A 40 74.99 -48.55 64.08
CA LEU A 40 74.43 -47.31 64.63
C LEU A 40 74.55 -46.13 63.64
N ARG A 41 75.67 -46.01 62.93
CA ARG A 41 75.83 -44.99 61.87
C ARG A 41 74.86 -45.20 60.72
N GLU A 42 74.70 -46.44 60.26
CA GLU A 42 73.71 -46.79 59.21
C GLU A 42 72.28 -46.47 59.65
N LYS A 43 71.92 -46.76 60.92
CA LYS A 43 70.61 -46.44 61.46
C LYS A 43 70.34 -44.94 61.49
N ILE A 44 71.35 -44.12 61.84
CA ILE A 44 71.25 -42.65 61.85
C ILE A 44 71.05 -42.12 60.42
N GLU A 45 71.83 -42.58 59.44
CA GLU A 45 71.68 -42.13 58.06
C GLU A 45 70.34 -42.57 57.44
N LEU A 46 69.88 -43.78 57.77
CA LEU A 46 68.56 -44.25 57.35
C LEU A 46 67.43 -43.40 57.94
N GLU A 47 67.52 -42.98 59.20
CA GLU A 47 66.53 -42.08 59.82
C GLU A 47 66.55 -40.69 59.18
N ARG A 48 67.74 -40.15 58.87
CA ARG A 48 67.89 -38.87 58.16
C ARG A 48 67.22 -38.90 56.79
N LEU A 49 67.48 -39.94 56.01
CA LEU A 49 66.84 -40.15 54.70
C LEU A 49 65.32 -40.25 54.83
N LYS A 50 64.81 -41.02 55.80
CA LYS A 50 63.36 -41.12 56.06
C LYS A 50 62.74 -39.77 56.45
N ARG A 51 63.43 -38.94 57.22
CA ARG A 51 62.95 -37.58 57.58
C ARG A 51 62.84 -36.69 56.35
N ILE A 52 63.87 -36.67 55.49
CA ILE A 52 63.87 -35.88 54.25
C ILE A 52 62.72 -36.33 53.33
N GLU A 53 62.54 -37.65 53.15
CA GLU A 53 61.45 -38.18 52.32
C GLU A 53 60.07 -37.75 52.83
N VAL A 54 59.85 -37.79 54.15
CA VAL A 54 58.58 -37.36 54.75
C VAL A 54 58.36 -35.85 54.57
N GLU A 55 59.42 -35.04 54.73
CA GLU A 55 59.37 -33.59 54.55
C GLU A 55 59.06 -33.20 53.10
N GLU A 56 59.67 -33.86 52.11
CA GLU A 56 59.36 -33.65 50.69
C GLU A 56 57.91 -34.03 50.35
N ARG A 57 57.44 -35.19 50.85
CA ARG A 57 56.03 -35.60 50.66
C ARG A 57 55.05 -34.61 51.28
N LEU A 58 55.39 -34.04 52.43
CA LEU A 58 54.58 -33.03 53.10
C LEU A 58 54.53 -31.74 52.27
N LYS A 59 55.67 -31.27 51.76
CA LYS A 59 55.75 -30.08 50.91
C LYS A 59 54.91 -30.22 49.62
N ILE A 60 54.94 -31.38 48.97
CA ILE A 60 54.11 -31.66 47.78
C ILE A 60 52.62 -31.57 48.13
N ARG A 61 52.22 -32.12 49.28
CA ARG A 61 50.81 -32.09 49.73
C ARG A 61 50.35 -30.65 50.03
N GLU A 62 51.17 -29.85 50.69
CA GLU A 62 50.87 -28.44 50.98
C GLU A 62 50.70 -27.63 49.69
N GLU A 63 51.59 -27.83 48.71
CA GLU A 63 51.49 -27.13 47.42
C GLU A 63 50.19 -27.50 46.68
N GLN A 64 49.78 -28.77 46.71
CA GLN A 64 48.52 -29.21 46.12
C GLN A 64 47.31 -28.60 46.84
N CYS A 65 47.35 -28.52 48.18
CA CYS A 65 46.28 -27.88 48.96
C CYS A 65 46.13 -26.40 48.58
N GLU A 66 47.24 -25.67 48.42
CA GLU A 66 47.18 -24.26 48.02
C GLU A 66 46.83 -24.03 46.56
N LYS A 67 47.14 -24.98 45.66
CA LYS A 67 46.57 -24.98 44.31
C LYS A 67 45.06 -25.21 44.36
N GLY A 68 44.58 -26.10 45.23
CA GLY A 68 43.17 -26.38 45.44
C GLY A 68 42.40 -25.17 45.94
N LYS A 69 42.90 -24.49 46.99
CA LYS A 69 42.27 -23.26 47.51
C LYS A 69 42.21 -22.16 46.46
N ARG A 70 43.31 -21.89 45.75
CA ARG A 70 43.32 -20.89 44.66
C ARG A 70 42.32 -21.23 43.55
N ALA A 71 42.21 -22.50 43.19
CA ALA A 71 41.22 -22.92 42.19
C ALA A 71 39.78 -22.69 42.69
N GLN A 72 39.50 -23.05 43.95
CA GLN A 72 38.20 -22.83 44.57
C GLN A 72 37.85 -21.33 44.62
N ASP A 73 38.77 -20.48 45.08
CA ASP A 73 38.57 -19.03 45.15
C ASP A 73 38.30 -18.44 43.76
N ASN A 74 39.05 -18.88 42.74
CA ASN A 74 38.81 -18.49 41.35
C ASN A 74 37.42 -18.88 40.85
N TYR A 75 36.98 -20.11 41.12
CA TYR A 75 35.63 -20.56 40.74
C TYR A 75 34.54 -19.76 41.46
N GLU A 76 34.74 -19.43 42.74
CA GLU A 76 33.78 -18.64 43.51
C GLU A 76 33.69 -17.20 43.00
N GLN A 77 34.84 -16.59 42.65
CA GLN A 77 34.88 -15.27 42.03
C GLN A 77 34.17 -15.26 40.67
N LEU A 78 34.48 -16.24 39.80
CA LEU A 78 33.84 -16.36 38.49
C LEU A 78 32.32 -16.53 38.62
N LEU A 79 31.86 -17.30 39.60
CA LEU A 79 30.43 -17.47 39.87
C LEU A 79 29.75 -16.15 40.30
N LYS A 80 30.43 -15.32 41.10
CA LYS A 80 29.93 -13.98 41.48
C LYS A 80 29.85 -13.05 40.27
N GLU A 81 30.86 -13.07 39.39
CA GLU A 81 30.86 -12.29 38.15
C GLU A 81 29.75 -12.73 37.18
N VAL A 82 29.55 -14.04 37.00
CA VAL A 82 28.46 -14.57 36.16
C VAL A 82 27.07 -14.18 36.70
N LYS A 83 26.88 -14.25 38.03
CA LYS A 83 25.60 -13.86 38.67
C LYS A 83 25.30 -12.37 38.50
N THR A 84 26.33 -11.52 38.56
CA THR A 84 26.18 -10.06 38.40
C THR A 84 26.02 -9.66 36.93
N GLY A 85 26.79 -10.23 36.01
CA GLY A 85 26.68 -10.00 34.56
C GLY A 85 25.35 -10.50 33.98
N GLY A 86 24.86 -11.66 34.43
CA GLY A 86 23.59 -12.23 33.98
C GLY A 86 22.37 -11.36 34.33
N LEU A 87 22.44 -10.50 35.34
CA LEU A 87 21.36 -9.54 35.65
C LEU A 87 21.29 -8.39 34.64
N VAL A 88 22.45 -7.90 34.18
CA VAL A 88 22.52 -6.86 33.13
C VAL A 88 21.99 -7.41 31.81
N GLU A 89 22.35 -8.65 31.47
CA GLU A 89 21.87 -9.32 30.26
C GLU A 89 20.36 -9.61 30.31
N LYS A 90 19.82 -10.02 31.47
CA LYS A 90 18.36 -10.17 31.67
C LYS A 90 17.61 -8.85 31.45
N HIS A 91 18.12 -7.73 31.96
CA HIS A 91 17.50 -6.42 31.73
C HIS A 91 17.52 -6.05 30.25
N ALA A 92 18.65 -6.25 29.56
CA ALA A 92 18.76 -5.99 28.13
C ALA A 92 17.80 -6.85 27.29
N ILE A 93 17.68 -8.14 27.61
CA ILE A 93 16.74 -9.06 26.98
C ILE A 93 15.29 -8.61 27.19
N GLU A 94 14.93 -8.16 28.40
CA GLU A 94 13.58 -7.71 28.70
C GLU A 94 13.22 -6.41 27.95
N GLU A 95 14.16 -5.46 27.85
CA GLU A 95 13.99 -4.26 27.03
C GLU A 95 13.83 -4.58 25.54
N LEU A 96 14.58 -5.57 25.02
CA LEU A 96 14.41 -6.06 23.65
C LEU A 96 13.04 -6.71 23.43
N ARG A 97 12.54 -7.50 24.39
CA ARG A 97 11.20 -8.09 24.32
C ARG A 97 10.11 -7.03 24.26
N LYS A 98 10.18 -5.99 25.12
CA LYS A 98 9.22 -4.87 25.09
C LYS A 98 9.23 -4.17 23.74
N LYS A 99 10.42 -3.90 23.18
CA LYS A 99 10.56 -3.29 21.85
C LYS A 99 9.99 -4.18 20.74
N ASN A 100 10.21 -5.49 20.80
CA ASN A 100 9.61 -6.43 19.84
C ASN A 100 8.09 -6.40 19.89
N VAL A 101 7.49 -6.42 21.09
CA VAL A 101 6.03 -6.33 21.23
C VAL A 101 5.50 -5.00 20.69
N ALA A 102 6.20 -3.89 20.89
CA ALA A 102 5.83 -2.60 20.32
C ALA A 102 5.91 -2.62 18.78
N LEU A 103 7.00 -3.15 18.23
CA LEU A 103 7.20 -3.28 16.78
C LEU A 103 6.13 -4.16 16.13
N GLU A 104 5.76 -5.28 16.75
CA GLU A 104 4.70 -6.17 16.26
C GLU A 104 3.34 -5.45 16.15
N ARG A 105 3.03 -4.54 17.09
CA ARG A 105 1.82 -3.71 17.02
C ARG A 105 1.87 -2.72 15.87
N GLU A 106 2.99 -2.02 15.70
CA GLU A 106 3.17 -1.08 14.57
C GLU A 106 3.07 -1.79 13.22
N VAL A 107 3.65 -2.98 13.08
CA VAL A 107 3.55 -3.80 11.86
C VAL A 107 2.10 -4.20 11.58
N TYR A 108 1.32 -4.51 12.61
CA TYR A 108 -0.10 -4.81 12.46
C TYR A 108 -0.90 -3.59 11.98
N GLU A 109 -0.69 -2.42 12.60
CA GLU A 109 -1.34 -1.17 12.20
C GLU A 109 -1.00 -0.76 10.76
N LEU A 110 0.26 -0.91 10.36
CA LEU A 110 0.71 -0.66 8.99
C LEU A 110 0.00 -1.56 7.98
N LYS A 111 -0.24 -2.83 8.33
CA LYS A 111 -0.91 -3.79 7.46
C LYS A 111 -2.40 -3.47 7.26
N GLU A 112 -3.08 -2.99 8.31
CA GLU A 112 -4.45 -2.49 8.20
C GLU A 112 -4.50 -1.19 7.37
N PHE A 113 -3.51 -0.31 7.52
CA PHE A 113 -3.40 0.88 6.70
C PHE A 113 -3.17 0.56 5.21
N GLU A 114 -2.31 -0.42 4.91
CA GLU A 114 -2.08 -0.92 3.54
C GLU A 114 -3.37 -1.45 2.91
N LYS A 115 -4.16 -2.22 3.67
CA LYS A 115 -5.46 -2.70 3.22
C LYS A 115 -6.41 -1.55 2.88
N LYS A 116 -6.49 -0.53 3.75
CA LYS A 116 -7.32 0.66 3.49
C LYS A 116 -6.85 1.42 2.24
N MET A 117 -5.54 1.59 2.05
CA MET A 117 -5.03 2.25 0.84
C MET A 117 -5.38 1.46 -0.43
N LEU A 118 -5.37 0.13 -0.37
CA LEU A 118 -5.79 -0.70 -1.51
C LEU A 118 -7.27 -0.48 -1.85
N ASP A 119 -8.14 -0.40 -0.85
CA ASP A 119 -9.56 -0.09 -1.04
C ASP A 119 -9.76 1.33 -1.63
N ASP A 120 -9.01 2.32 -1.14
CA ASP A 120 -9.03 3.69 -1.66
C ASP A 120 -8.58 3.71 -3.13
N VAL A 121 -7.53 2.97 -3.51
CA VAL A 121 -7.06 2.84 -4.90
C VAL A 121 -8.15 2.24 -5.80
N ASN A 122 -8.82 1.17 -5.34
CA ASN A 122 -9.94 0.58 -6.08
C ASN A 122 -11.08 1.59 -6.30
N SER A 123 -11.41 2.39 -5.29
CA SER A 123 -12.43 3.43 -5.40
C SER A 123 -12.05 4.54 -6.39
N VAL A 124 -10.76 4.88 -6.48
CA VAL A 124 -10.24 5.86 -7.45
C VAL A 124 -10.35 5.32 -8.87
N ASP A 125 -10.12 4.03 -9.08
CA ASP A 125 -10.29 3.41 -10.40
C ASP A 125 -11.76 3.38 -10.84
N GLU A 126 -12.70 3.08 -9.93
CA GLU A 126 -14.13 3.23 -10.21
C GLU A 126 -14.53 4.66 -10.58
N LEU A 127 -13.98 5.66 -9.88
CA LEU A 127 -14.21 7.07 -10.20
C LEU A 127 -13.63 7.45 -11.57
N ARG A 128 -12.45 6.93 -11.90
CA ARG A 128 -11.82 7.14 -13.21
C ARG A 128 -12.68 6.59 -14.33
N ASP A 129 -13.28 5.41 -14.14
CA ASP A 129 -14.20 4.81 -15.10
C ASP A 129 -15.48 5.63 -15.27
N LYS A 130 -16.09 6.10 -14.16
CA LYS A 130 -17.25 7.01 -14.21
C LYS A 130 -16.94 8.31 -14.95
N ILE A 131 -15.75 8.88 -14.74
CA ILE A 131 -15.30 10.08 -15.46
C ILE A 131 -15.14 9.81 -16.96
N ARG A 132 -14.67 8.63 -17.36
CA ARG A 132 -14.57 8.25 -18.78
C ARG A 132 -15.94 8.20 -19.45
N VAL A 133 -16.91 7.51 -18.84
CA VAL A 133 -18.29 7.41 -19.35
C VAL A 133 -18.93 8.78 -19.51
N LEU A 134 -18.84 9.64 -18.48
CA LEU A 134 -19.40 10.99 -18.53
C LEU A 134 -18.77 11.87 -19.63
N LYS A 135 -17.48 11.67 -19.94
CA LYS A 135 -16.83 12.39 -21.04
C LYS A 135 -17.36 11.94 -22.39
N GLU A 136 -17.62 10.65 -22.57
CA GLU A 136 -18.19 10.10 -23.81
C GLU A 136 -19.64 10.57 -24.02
N GLU A 137 -20.46 10.53 -22.96
CA GLU A 137 -21.84 11.05 -22.98
C GLU A 137 -21.87 12.54 -23.35
N LYS A 138 -21.01 13.36 -22.74
CA LYS A 138 -20.90 14.79 -23.06
C LYS A 138 -20.56 15.04 -24.54
N VAL A 139 -19.76 14.17 -25.16
CA VAL A 139 -19.47 14.27 -26.61
C VAL A 139 -20.72 13.92 -27.42
N GLY A 140 -21.47 12.89 -27.02
CA GLY A 140 -22.76 12.55 -27.61
C GLY A 140 -23.77 13.70 -27.56
N ASP A 141 -23.95 14.32 -26.39
CA ASP A 141 -24.86 15.45 -26.20
C ASP A 141 -24.48 16.65 -27.05
N LYS A 142 -23.17 16.94 -27.16
CA LYS A 142 -22.67 18.03 -28.01
C LYS A 142 -23.01 17.76 -29.49
N ASN A 143 -22.80 16.53 -29.96
CA ASN A 143 -23.14 16.17 -31.33
C ASN A 143 -24.66 16.25 -31.59
N ALA A 144 -25.49 15.81 -30.65
CA ALA A 144 -26.94 15.94 -30.75
C ALA A 144 -27.38 17.41 -30.81
N LEU A 145 -26.75 18.27 -30.01
CA LEU A 145 -26.98 19.70 -30.03
C LEU A 145 -26.58 20.33 -31.38
N ASP A 146 -25.42 19.98 -31.93
CA ASP A 146 -24.97 20.48 -33.25
C ASP A 146 -25.94 20.09 -34.38
N VAL A 147 -26.49 18.86 -34.34
CA VAL A 147 -27.54 18.41 -35.27
C VAL A 147 -28.82 19.24 -35.13
N LEU A 148 -29.25 19.54 -33.91
CA LEU A 148 -30.44 20.36 -33.66
C LEU A 148 -30.24 21.81 -34.13
N ILE A 149 -29.06 22.39 -33.90
CA ILE A 149 -28.71 23.73 -34.39
C ILE A 149 -28.81 23.78 -35.91
N THR A 150 -28.26 22.78 -36.60
CA THR A 150 -28.30 22.70 -38.07
C THR A 150 -29.74 22.63 -38.59
N LYS A 151 -30.57 21.75 -38.02
CA LYS A 151 -32.00 21.65 -38.39
C LYS A 151 -32.77 22.95 -38.13
N ASN A 152 -32.43 23.68 -37.07
CA ASN A 152 -33.09 24.95 -36.76
C ASN A 152 -32.73 26.04 -37.79
N ILE A 153 -31.48 26.05 -38.29
CA ILE A 153 -31.06 26.94 -39.38
C ILE A 153 -31.82 26.60 -40.67
N GLU A 154 -31.89 25.31 -41.04
CA GLU A 154 -32.65 24.87 -42.23
C GLU A 154 -34.14 25.26 -42.14
N LEU A 155 -34.73 25.12 -40.96
CA LEU A 155 -36.13 25.51 -40.71
C LEU A 155 -36.33 27.02 -40.84
N ASP A 156 -35.44 27.84 -40.26
CA ASP A 156 -35.49 29.30 -40.38
C ASP A 156 -35.39 29.76 -41.84
N GLU A 157 -34.52 29.12 -42.64
CA GLU A 157 -34.43 29.38 -44.08
C GLU A 157 -35.72 28.99 -44.83
N ALA A 158 -36.32 27.84 -44.50
CA ALA A 158 -37.58 27.41 -45.10
C ALA A 158 -38.73 28.36 -44.76
N VAL A 159 -38.81 28.82 -43.50
CA VAL A 159 -39.79 29.82 -43.05
C VAL A 159 -39.61 31.13 -43.79
N LYS A 160 -38.37 31.63 -43.94
CA LYS A 160 -38.07 32.84 -44.73
C LYS A 160 -38.57 32.71 -46.17
N LYS A 161 -38.29 31.57 -46.84
CA LYS A 161 -38.79 31.31 -48.20
C LYS A 161 -40.31 31.31 -48.25
N ASN A 162 -40.99 30.62 -47.33
CA ASN A 162 -42.46 30.59 -47.27
C ASN A 162 -43.06 31.99 -47.04
N LEU A 163 -42.44 32.82 -46.19
CA LEU A 163 -42.87 34.21 -45.99
C LEU A 163 -42.79 35.03 -47.29
N THR A 164 -41.72 34.87 -48.07
CA THR A 164 -41.61 35.56 -49.37
C THR A 164 -42.68 35.12 -50.37
N VAL A 165 -43.04 33.83 -50.39
CA VAL A 165 -44.11 33.30 -51.24
C VAL A 165 -45.48 33.83 -50.81
N ILE A 166 -45.77 33.81 -49.49
CA ILE A 166 -47.03 34.35 -48.94
C ILE A 166 -47.18 35.83 -49.29
N GLU A 167 -46.10 36.61 -49.20
CA GLU A 167 -46.12 38.04 -49.56
C GLU A 167 -46.39 38.24 -51.05
N GLY A 168 -45.80 37.41 -51.93
CA GLY A 168 -46.11 37.39 -53.36
C GLY A 168 -47.60 37.14 -53.64
N LEU A 169 -48.16 36.09 -53.02
CA LEU A 169 -49.58 35.74 -53.17
C LEU A 169 -50.53 36.82 -52.64
N LYS A 170 -50.19 37.49 -51.54
CA LYS A 170 -50.97 38.63 -51.02
C LYS A 170 -51.03 39.77 -52.03
N ASN A 171 -49.89 40.10 -52.65
CA ASN A 171 -49.83 41.14 -53.67
C ASN A 171 -50.67 40.80 -54.90
N GLU A 172 -50.61 39.55 -55.37
CA GLU A 172 -51.44 39.08 -56.49
C GLU A 172 -52.93 39.10 -56.15
N ASN A 173 -53.33 38.62 -54.96
CA ASN A 173 -54.72 38.73 -54.50
C ASN A 173 -55.20 40.18 -54.43
N GLY A 174 -54.33 41.11 -54.04
CA GLY A 174 -54.61 42.55 -54.07
C GLY A 174 -54.95 43.04 -55.49
N LYS A 175 -54.16 42.64 -56.51
CA LYS A 175 -54.42 42.96 -57.92
C LYS A 175 -55.73 42.36 -58.41
N LEU A 176 -55.96 41.07 -58.17
CA LEU A 176 -57.19 40.39 -58.55
C LEU A 176 -58.44 41.03 -57.91
N THR A 177 -58.33 41.50 -56.66
CA THR A 177 -59.42 42.21 -55.99
C THR A 177 -59.73 43.54 -56.68
N TYR A 178 -58.70 44.28 -57.11
CA TYR A 178 -58.86 45.51 -57.88
C TYR A 178 -59.50 45.25 -59.24
N GLU A 179 -58.99 44.29 -60.01
CA GLU A 179 -59.53 43.89 -61.32
C GLU A 179 -60.99 43.41 -61.21
N LYS A 180 -61.31 42.61 -60.19
CA LYS A 180 -62.68 42.17 -59.91
C LYS A 180 -63.61 43.36 -59.66
N GLN A 181 -63.16 44.36 -58.91
CA GLN A 181 -63.93 45.56 -58.64
C GLN A 181 -64.12 46.40 -59.91
N GLU A 182 -63.08 46.56 -60.72
CA GLU A 182 -63.16 47.25 -62.01
C GLU A 182 -64.17 46.58 -62.94
N LEU A 183 -64.09 45.25 -63.12
CA LEU A 183 -65.03 44.48 -63.92
C LEU A 183 -66.47 44.63 -63.41
N LYS A 184 -66.66 44.62 -62.09
CA LYS A 184 -67.97 44.86 -61.47
C LYS A 184 -68.54 46.22 -61.85
N THR A 185 -67.74 47.30 -61.79
CA THR A 185 -68.19 48.63 -62.21
C THR A 185 -68.52 48.71 -63.71
N LEU A 186 -67.76 48.01 -64.57
CA LEU A 186 -68.03 47.93 -66.00
C LEU A 186 -69.34 47.17 -66.28
N PHE A 187 -69.60 46.08 -65.56
CA PHE A 187 -70.83 45.30 -65.68
C PHE A 187 -72.06 46.12 -65.24
N GLU A 188 -72.00 46.80 -64.10
CA GLU A 188 -73.07 47.71 -63.64
C GLU A 188 -73.36 48.84 -64.66
N SER A 189 -72.32 49.37 -65.31
CA SER A 189 -72.46 50.36 -66.39
C SER A 189 -73.13 49.77 -67.64
N LEU A 190 -72.74 48.55 -68.03
CA LEU A 190 -73.34 47.85 -69.16
C LEU A 190 -74.82 47.52 -68.90
N GLU A 191 -75.15 47.00 -67.72
CA GLU A 191 -76.52 46.70 -67.30
C GLU A 191 -77.41 47.96 -67.34
N ARG A 192 -76.88 49.10 -66.90
CA ARG A 192 -77.57 50.40 -67.01
C ARG A 192 -77.82 50.82 -68.45
N ARG A 193 -76.84 50.64 -69.36
CA ARG A 193 -77.01 50.94 -70.79
C ARG A 193 -78.02 50.01 -71.45
N TYR A 194 -77.93 48.71 -71.18
CA TYR A 194 -78.87 47.71 -71.67
C TYR A 194 -80.30 47.99 -71.20
N SER A 195 -80.48 48.35 -69.93
CA SER A 195 -81.79 48.75 -69.39
C SER A 195 -82.36 49.98 -70.11
N LYS A 196 -81.52 50.97 -70.44
CA LYS A 196 -81.95 52.13 -71.26
C LYS A 196 -82.34 51.71 -72.68
N LEU A 197 -81.54 50.85 -73.31
CA LEU A 197 -81.81 50.34 -74.64
C LEU A 197 -83.14 49.58 -74.68
N ARG A 198 -83.38 48.68 -73.71
CA ARG A 198 -84.64 47.96 -73.55
C ARG A 198 -85.84 48.90 -73.44
N VAL A 199 -85.72 49.99 -72.67
CA VAL A 199 -86.79 51.01 -72.58
C VAL A 199 -86.98 51.74 -73.91
N SER A 200 -85.90 52.08 -74.63
CA SER A 200 -86.03 52.68 -75.96
C SER A 200 -86.61 51.72 -76.99
N ASP A 201 -86.29 50.43 -76.93
CA ASP A 201 -86.82 49.39 -77.82
C ASP A 201 -88.32 49.24 -77.63
N VAL A 202 -88.81 49.15 -76.37
CA VAL A 202 -90.25 49.13 -76.07
C VAL A 202 -90.95 50.39 -76.59
N LYS A 203 -90.34 51.58 -76.42
CA LYS A 203 -90.90 52.83 -76.97
C LYS A 203 -90.93 52.86 -78.49
N LEU A 204 -89.89 52.34 -79.14
CA LEU A 204 -89.81 52.26 -80.59
C LEU A 204 -90.86 51.28 -81.12
N GLU A 205 -91.00 50.13 -80.47
CA GLU A 205 -92.03 49.13 -80.74
C GLU A 205 -93.44 49.72 -80.58
N GLU A 206 -93.71 50.43 -79.48
CA GLU A 206 -94.95 51.19 -79.26
C GLU A 206 -95.20 52.25 -80.34
N SER A 207 -94.16 52.95 -80.83
CA SER A 207 -94.29 53.94 -81.90
C SER A 207 -94.43 53.34 -83.31
N THR A 208 -93.97 52.09 -83.51
CA THR A 208 -94.01 51.36 -84.79
C THR A 208 -95.31 50.57 -84.95
N MET A 209 -95.86 50.03 -83.85
CA MET A 209 -97.15 49.33 -83.83
C MET A 209 -98.31 50.08 -84.55
N PRO A 210 -98.50 51.41 -84.41
CA PRO A 210 -99.52 52.13 -85.19
C PRO A 210 -99.19 52.26 -86.69
N LEU A 211 -97.92 52.23 -87.11
CA LEU A 211 -97.52 52.26 -88.53
C LEU A 211 -97.71 50.91 -89.23
N MET A 212 -97.64 49.82 -88.47
CA MET A 212 -97.99 48.47 -88.95
C MET A 212 -99.50 48.20 -88.90
N SER A 213 -100.30 49.16 -88.40
CA SER A 213 -101.77 49.13 -88.44
C SER A 213 -102.37 49.97 -89.58
N GLU A 214 -101.53 50.48 -90.48
CA GLU A 214 -101.97 51.07 -91.73
C GLU A 214 -102.09 49.94 -92.76
N ASP A 215 -103.32 49.62 -93.17
CA ASP A 215 -103.62 48.69 -94.26
C ASP A 215 -102.94 49.19 -95.56
N PRO A 216 -101.99 48.42 -96.10
CA PRO A 216 -102.09 48.14 -97.52
C PRO A 216 -102.17 46.63 -97.75
N SER A 217 -103.34 46.26 -98.27
CA SER A 217 -103.41 45.43 -99.48
C SER A 217 -102.83 44.02 -99.36
N ASP A 218 -103.72 43.08 -99.06
CA ASP A 218 -103.98 41.89 -99.88
C ASP A 218 -102.85 41.51 -100.85
N CYS A 219 -101.85 40.78 -100.34
CA CYS A 219 -100.93 39.97 -101.14
C CYS A 219 -100.36 38.83 -100.29
N ARG A 220 -101.12 37.73 -100.25
CA ARG A 220 -100.67 36.35 -100.51
C ARG A 220 -99.15 36.19 -100.71
N ASN A 221 -98.48 35.41 -99.86
CA ASN A 221 -97.84 34.12 -100.21
C ASN A 221 -96.82 33.61 -99.16
N THR A 222 -96.92 32.30 -98.91
CA THR A 222 -95.88 31.29 -98.55
C THR A 222 -95.06 31.39 -97.26
N GLU A 223 -95.38 30.46 -96.35
CA GLU A 223 -94.45 29.49 -95.72
C GLU A 223 -92.97 29.88 -95.65
N VAL A 224 -92.44 30.07 -94.43
CA VAL A 224 -91.27 29.32 -93.93
C VAL A 224 -91.34 29.29 -92.39
N GLU A 225 -91.33 28.07 -91.87
CA GLU A 225 -91.22 27.69 -90.47
C GLU A 225 -89.79 27.96 -89.96
N PRO A 226 -89.55 28.78 -88.91
CA PRO A 226 -88.25 28.85 -88.28
C PRO A 226 -88.16 27.79 -87.18
N ASN A 227 -87.38 26.75 -87.44
CA ASN A 227 -86.92 25.77 -86.46
C ASN A 227 -86.23 26.47 -85.28
N LEU A 228 -86.93 26.62 -84.16
CA LEU A 228 -86.37 27.01 -82.86
C LEU A 228 -85.85 25.77 -82.13
N GLY A 229 -84.85 25.15 -82.73
CA GLY A 229 -84.15 24.00 -82.18
C GLY A 229 -82.73 24.36 -81.75
N VAL A 230 -82.55 25.14 -80.68
CA VAL A 230 -81.32 25.11 -79.85
C VAL A 230 -81.65 25.62 -78.44
N PHE A 231 -82.05 24.74 -77.53
CA PHE A 231 -81.91 25.01 -76.09
C PHE A 231 -80.43 24.78 -75.74
N PHE A 232 -79.68 25.86 -75.51
CA PHE A 232 -78.39 25.75 -74.82
C PHE A 232 -78.66 25.33 -73.38
N ALA A 233 -78.20 24.13 -73.01
CA ALA A 233 -78.19 23.66 -71.65
C ALA A 233 -77.27 24.58 -70.82
N VAL A 234 -77.87 25.52 -70.08
CA VAL A 234 -77.21 26.22 -68.98
C VAL A 234 -76.91 25.16 -67.93
N LYS A 235 -75.65 24.70 -67.86
CA LYS A 235 -75.15 23.99 -66.69
C LYS A 235 -75.23 24.96 -65.52
N VAL A 236 -76.21 24.73 -64.65
CA VAL A 236 -76.20 25.27 -63.29
C VAL A 236 -74.93 24.74 -62.63
N GLU A 237 -73.92 25.60 -62.51
CA GLU A 237 -72.79 25.33 -61.63
C GLU A 237 -73.34 25.15 -60.22
N LYS A 238 -73.15 23.95 -59.68
CA LYS A 238 -73.36 23.67 -58.27
C LYS A 238 -72.44 24.59 -57.49
N ASP A 239 -73.04 25.44 -56.68
CA ASP A 239 -72.41 26.09 -55.55
C ASP A 239 -71.88 24.99 -54.63
N VAL A 240 -70.56 24.78 -54.63
CA VAL A 240 -69.86 23.91 -53.67
C VAL A 240 -69.23 24.84 -52.64
N SER A 241 -70.10 25.44 -51.82
CA SER A 241 -69.74 25.77 -50.45
C SER A 241 -69.88 24.48 -49.67
N ASP A 242 -68.75 23.94 -49.20
CA ASP A 242 -68.59 23.35 -47.85
C ASP A 242 -67.22 22.66 -47.81
N HIS A 243 -66.23 23.39 -47.28
CA HIS A 243 -65.04 22.77 -46.70
C HIS A 243 -65.15 22.92 -45.18
N ASP A 244 -65.69 21.87 -44.56
CA ASP A 244 -65.56 21.62 -43.14
C ASP A 244 -64.07 21.57 -42.77
N LEU A 245 -63.65 22.52 -41.92
CA LEU A 245 -62.37 22.51 -41.25
C LEU A 245 -62.43 21.49 -40.11
N GLU A 246 -62.01 20.26 -40.40
CA GLU A 246 -61.82 19.24 -39.38
C GLU A 246 -60.54 19.58 -38.58
N ASN A 247 -60.76 20.09 -37.36
CA ASN A 247 -59.70 20.33 -36.39
C ASN A 247 -59.17 18.97 -35.90
N ASP A 248 -57.95 18.63 -36.32
CA ASP A 248 -57.19 17.48 -35.82
C ASP A 248 -56.86 17.71 -34.33
N THR A 249 -57.73 17.19 -33.48
CA THR A 249 -57.56 17.19 -32.03
C THR A 249 -56.66 16.01 -31.69
N GLY A 250 -55.41 16.33 -31.36
CA GLY A 250 -54.38 15.38 -30.96
C GLY A 250 -54.88 14.33 -29.98
N LYS A 251 -54.96 13.08 -30.46
CA LYS A 251 -55.05 11.91 -29.60
C LYS A 251 -53.70 11.68 -28.94
N HIS A 252 -53.69 11.81 -27.61
CA HIS A 252 -52.63 11.26 -26.77
C HIS A 252 -52.52 9.75 -27.00
N VAL A 253 -51.40 9.32 -27.59
CA VAL A 253 -50.97 7.92 -27.58
C VAL A 253 -50.31 7.65 -26.24
N SER A 254 -50.97 6.84 -25.41
CA SER A 254 -50.38 6.25 -24.22
C SER A 254 -49.40 5.16 -24.65
N LEU A 255 -48.09 5.46 -24.67
CA LEU A 255 -47.06 4.43 -24.83
C LEU A 255 -46.87 3.71 -23.48
N GLN A 256 -47.60 2.61 -23.37
CA GLN A 256 -47.42 1.57 -22.37
C GLN A 256 -46.08 0.86 -22.64
N ARG A 257 -45.10 1.06 -21.75
CA ARG A 257 -43.84 0.29 -21.72
C ARG A 257 -44.13 -1.11 -21.19
N ASN A 258 -44.16 -2.08 -22.07
CA ASN A 258 -43.93 -3.48 -21.73
C ASN A 258 -42.86 -4.00 -22.69
N GLU A 259 -41.73 -4.47 -22.17
CA GLU A 259 -41.07 -5.72 -22.61
C GLU A 259 -39.74 -5.88 -21.88
N ASP A 260 -39.85 -6.58 -20.75
CA ASP A 260 -38.78 -7.41 -20.20
C ASP A 260 -38.23 -8.32 -21.30
N THR A 261 -36.92 -8.28 -21.52
CA THR A 261 -36.22 -9.36 -22.23
C THR A 261 -35.27 -10.02 -21.25
N HIS A 262 -35.75 -11.10 -20.65
CA HIS A 262 -34.93 -12.11 -20.01
C HIS A 262 -34.02 -12.77 -21.06
N TYR A 263 -32.71 -12.77 -20.83
CA TYR A 263 -31.83 -13.80 -21.37
C TYR A 263 -31.20 -14.55 -20.20
N SER A 264 -31.53 -15.83 -20.11
CA SER A 264 -30.91 -16.82 -19.24
C SER A 264 -30.90 -18.14 -20.00
N VAL A 265 -29.87 -18.96 -19.71
CA VAL A 265 -29.72 -20.39 -20.06
C VAL A 265 -29.15 -20.59 -21.49
N ASP A 266 -28.02 -21.26 -21.73
CA ASP A 266 -27.69 -22.59 -21.22
C ASP A 266 -26.19 -22.98 -21.31
N THR A 267 -25.86 -23.91 -20.41
CA THR A 267 -24.85 -24.98 -20.35
C THR A 267 -23.73 -25.12 -21.41
N GLY A 268 -22.53 -25.44 -20.90
CA GLY A 268 -21.41 -25.95 -21.67
C GLY A 268 -20.35 -26.62 -20.80
N THR A 269 -20.68 -27.76 -20.21
CA THR A 269 -19.72 -28.68 -19.57
C THR A 269 -18.95 -29.44 -20.65
N GLY A 270 -17.61 -29.43 -20.59
CA GLY A 270 -16.77 -30.16 -21.53
C GLY A 270 -15.40 -30.50 -20.92
N GLN A 271 -15.34 -31.60 -20.18
CA GLN A 271 -14.11 -32.33 -19.93
C GLN A 271 -13.68 -33.04 -21.23
N SER A 272 -12.39 -33.02 -21.58
CA SER A 272 -11.57 -34.24 -21.60
C SER A 272 -10.13 -34.00 -22.10
N PRO A 273 -9.18 -34.85 -21.68
CA PRO A 273 -7.74 -34.66 -21.80
C PRO A 273 -7.14 -35.46 -22.98
N LYS A 274 -5.91 -35.11 -23.41
CA LYS A 274 -4.93 -36.11 -23.89
C LYS A 274 -3.57 -35.54 -24.29
N LYS A 275 -2.56 -36.34 -23.89
CA LYS A 275 -1.23 -36.60 -24.51
C LYS A 275 -0.22 -35.44 -24.51
N GLY A 276 1.03 -35.65 -24.13
CA GLY A 276 1.78 -36.88 -23.87
C GLY A 276 3.27 -36.65 -24.18
N ASN A 277 4.10 -37.58 -23.71
CA ASN A 277 5.55 -37.77 -23.89
C ASN A 277 6.41 -37.23 -22.72
N GLN A 278 7.47 -37.89 -22.27
CA GLN A 278 7.87 -39.30 -22.21
C GLN A 278 9.09 -39.33 -21.25
N GLU A 279 9.10 -40.36 -20.42
CA GLU A 279 10.18 -41.02 -19.68
C GLU A 279 11.63 -40.58 -19.95
N ASP A 280 12.39 -40.41 -18.87
CA ASP A 280 13.65 -41.14 -18.70
C ASP A 280 13.81 -41.55 -17.23
N ALA A 281 14.04 -42.85 -17.04
CA ALA A 281 14.36 -43.48 -15.78
C ALA A 281 15.86 -43.38 -15.47
N VAL A 282 16.25 -43.52 -14.20
CA VAL A 282 17.22 -44.51 -13.70
C VAL A 282 17.66 -44.15 -12.25
N SER A 283 17.58 -45.17 -11.38
CA SER A 283 18.30 -45.36 -10.10
C SER A 283 17.90 -44.51 -8.89
N ALA A 284 17.20 -45.07 -7.89
CA ALA A 284 17.66 -46.09 -6.93
C ALA A 284 18.86 -45.63 -6.08
N LEU A 285 18.59 -45.13 -4.87
CA LEU A 285 19.21 -45.63 -3.64
C LEU A 285 18.46 -45.07 -2.43
N GLY A 286 17.77 -45.95 -1.71
CA GLY A 286 17.16 -45.59 -0.43
C GLY A 286 18.20 -45.50 0.67
N VAL A 287 18.01 -44.56 1.60
CA VAL A 287 18.30 -44.76 3.02
C VAL A 287 17.28 -43.93 3.82
N LYS A 288 16.47 -44.62 4.61
CA LYS A 288 15.46 -44.05 5.52
C LYS A 288 16.04 -44.11 6.94
N PHE A 289 16.57 -43.00 7.46
CA PHE A 289 16.96 -42.94 8.88
C PHE A 289 15.75 -42.58 9.73
N LYS A 290 15.19 -43.61 10.39
CA LYS A 290 14.37 -43.47 11.61
C LYS A 290 15.34 -43.22 12.77
N LEU A 291 15.17 -42.12 13.49
CA LEU A 291 15.81 -41.92 14.80
C LEU A 291 14.73 -42.10 15.87
N GLU A 292 14.66 -43.30 16.45
CA GLU A 292 13.97 -43.54 17.71
C GLU A 292 14.93 -43.14 18.83
N LYS A 293 14.56 -42.14 19.64
CA LYS A 293 15.28 -41.75 20.85
C LYS A 293 14.57 -42.38 22.04
N GLU A 294 15.15 -43.46 22.53
CA GLU A 294 14.88 -44.11 23.80
C GLU A 294 15.44 -43.24 24.93
N ILE A 295 14.57 -42.80 25.85
CA ILE A 295 14.97 -42.09 27.06
C ILE A 295 15.07 -43.15 28.15
N VAL A 296 16.30 -43.47 28.53
CA VAL A 296 16.62 -44.32 29.67
C VAL A 296 16.50 -43.47 30.93
N ASP A 297 15.55 -43.81 31.78
CA ASP A 297 15.36 -43.25 33.13
C ASP A 297 16.18 -44.14 34.10
N LEU A 298 17.20 -43.57 34.74
CA LEU A 298 17.96 -44.23 35.80
C LEU A 298 17.75 -43.45 37.09
N SER A 299 17.03 -44.10 38.00
CA SER A 299 16.90 -43.78 39.41
C SER A 299 18.16 -44.20 40.21
N ASP A 300 18.53 -43.40 41.21
CA ASP A 300 19.19 -43.74 42.49
C ASP A 300 19.28 -42.41 43.25
N ASP A 301 18.47 -42.08 44.27
CA ASP A 301 18.42 -42.63 45.64
C ASP A 301 19.80 -42.90 46.27
N ASP A 302 20.31 -41.89 46.97
CA ASP A 302 21.03 -42.10 48.23
C ASP A 302 20.98 -40.84 49.10
N ASP A 303 20.54 -41.07 50.34
CA ASP A 303 20.60 -40.20 51.50
C ASP A 303 22.03 -39.67 51.74
N ASP A 304 22.17 -38.41 52.17
CA ASP A 304 22.81 -38.17 53.47
C ASP A 304 22.72 -36.72 53.97
N LYS A 305 22.59 -36.69 55.29
CA LYS A 305 22.12 -35.62 56.14
C LYS A 305 23.29 -35.21 57.03
N TYR A 306 23.89 -34.04 56.83
CA TYR A 306 24.72 -33.43 57.88
C TYR A 306 24.54 -31.91 57.97
N THR A 307 23.82 -31.53 59.01
CA THR A 307 23.95 -30.26 59.72
C THR A 307 25.33 -30.18 60.39
N SER A 308 26.09 -29.11 60.16
CA SER A 308 27.06 -28.62 61.15
C SER A 308 27.20 -27.11 61.09
N GLN A 309 26.54 -26.52 62.08
CA GLN A 309 26.74 -25.21 62.67
C GLN A 309 28.18 -25.15 63.23
N GLY A 310 28.98 -24.18 62.81
CA GLY A 310 30.39 -24.03 63.23
C GLY A 310 30.75 -22.57 63.40
N LEU A 311 30.92 -22.18 64.66
CA LEU A 311 31.17 -20.85 65.19
C LEU A 311 32.59 -20.32 64.89
N GLN A 312 32.66 -18.98 64.85
CA GLN A 312 33.69 -18.09 65.42
C GLN A 312 35.18 -18.30 65.10
N GLY A 313 35.86 -17.18 64.82
CA GLY A 313 37.24 -17.02 65.29
C GLY A 313 38.14 -16.13 64.45
N GLU A 314 38.27 -14.88 64.89
CA GLU A 314 39.55 -14.15 64.99
C GLU A 314 40.27 -13.55 63.77
N LYS A 315 40.22 -12.21 63.75
CA LYS A 315 41.35 -11.27 63.96
C LYS A 315 42.64 -11.43 63.13
N ALA A 316 42.77 -10.48 62.19
CA ALA A 316 43.67 -9.33 62.24
C ALA A 316 45.21 -9.47 62.09
N ILE A 317 45.74 -8.41 61.46
CA ILE A 317 47.10 -7.83 61.52
C ILE A 317 48.13 -8.36 60.50
N SER A 318 48.40 -7.56 59.46
CA SER A 318 49.69 -6.85 59.23
C SER A 318 49.64 -6.11 57.88
N HIS A 319 49.78 -4.79 57.79
CA HIS A 319 50.95 -3.90 57.97
C HIS A 319 51.73 -3.64 56.66
N LEU A 320 51.62 -2.39 56.19
CA LEU A 320 52.58 -1.53 55.47
C LEU A 320 53.69 -2.17 54.62
N ILE A 321 53.69 -1.83 53.32
CA ILE A 321 54.91 -1.44 52.58
C ILE A 321 54.57 -0.25 51.66
N GLU A 322 55.02 0.91 52.11
CA GLU A 322 55.96 1.83 51.45
C GLU A 322 55.58 2.57 50.16
N GLU A 323 55.64 3.89 50.33
CA GLU A 323 55.65 4.95 49.35
C GLU A 323 56.80 4.77 48.34
N ASN A 324 56.53 5.08 47.07
CA ASN A 324 57.56 5.66 46.22
C ASN A 324 56.94 6.75 45.34
N GLU A 325 57.54 7.92 45.46
CA GLU A 325 57.17 9.18 44.81
C GLU A 325 57.31 9.15 43.28
N HIS A 326 56.39 9.88 42.65
CA HIS A 326 56.31 10.37 41.27
C HIS A 326 57.49 11.34 40.88
N PRO A 327 57.51 12.07 39.72
CA PRO A 327 56.62 12.13 38.52
C PRO A 327 57.35 12.23 37.15
N GLN A 328 56.63 12.10 36.02
CA GLN A 328 56.61 13.15 34.96
C GLN A 328 55.59 12.91 33.84
N ARG A 329 54.69 13.91 33.70
CA ARG A 329 54.20 14.60 32.49
C ARG A 329 53.96 13.77 31.22
N VAL A 330 52.74 13.84 30.66
CA VAL A 330 52.46 14.43 29.32
C VAL A 330 50.98 14.84 29.24
N GLU A 331 50.78 16.02 28.67
CA GLU A 331 49.57 16.85 28.61
C GLU A 331 48.41 16.27 27.78
N THR A 332 47.24 16.79 28.12
CA THR A 332 45.95 16.60 27.45
C THR A 332 45.87 17.42 26.17
N ILE A 333 45.46 16.79 25.05
CA ILE A 333 45.07 17.51 23.82
C ILE A 333 43.57 17.32 23.60
N LYS A 334 42.80 18.34 23.99
CA LYS A 334 41.45 18.60 23.46
C LYS A 334 41.60 19.30 22.12
N ARG A 335 41.10 18.70 21.02
CA ARG A 335 40.92 19.43 19.75
C ARG A 335 39.48 19.27 19.27
N LYS A 336 38.67 20.28 19.59
CA LYS A 336 37.40 20.58 18.92
C LYS A 336 37.71 20.99 17.48
N ARG A 337 37.00 20.44 16.49
CA ARG A 337 36.88 21.00 15.14
C ARG A 337 35.40 21.28 14.87
N ALA A 338 35.04 22.55 14.90
CA ALA A 338 33.89 23.09 14.19
C ALA A 338 34.39 23.50 12.80
N CYS A 339 33.69 23.09 11.74
CA CYS A 339 33.93 23.59 10.39
C CYS A 339 32.76 24.50 10.01
N TYR A 340 33.04 25.79 10.06
CA TYR A 340 32.27 26.87 9.47
C TYR A 340 32.70 26.93 8.00
N ILE A 341 31.77 26.82 7.06
CA ILE A 341 31.98 27.24 5.68
C ILE A 341 30.88 28.24 5.36
N GLN A 342 31.28 29.50 5.28
CA GLN A 342 30.48 30.59 4.74
C GLN A 342 31.18 31.07 3.45
N THR A 343 30.41 31.07 2.37
CA THR A 343 30.48 31.95 1.19
C THR A 343 31.83 32.22 0.51
N SER A 344 31.89 31.86 -0.77
CA SER A 344 32.47 32.73 -1.79
C SER A 344 31.56 32.79 -3.00
N ILE A 345 31.31 34.03 -3.38
CA ILE A 345 30.51 34.56 -4.48
C ILE A 345 31.22 34.25 -5.80
N SER A 346 30.47 33.85 -6.83
CA SER A 346 30.87 34.10 -8.21
C SER A 346 29.63 34.33 -9.08
N THR A 347 29.59 35.55 -9.60
CA THR A 347 28.73 36.10 -10.64
C THR A 347 28.78 35.29 -11.93
N TYR A 348 27.61 34.95 -12.49
CA TYR A 348 27.39 34.95 -13.93
C TYR A 348 25.97 35.47 -14.23
N THR A 349 25.95 36.51 -15.04
CA THR A 349 24.78 37.16 -15.66
C THR A 349 24.37 36.39 -16.92
N SER A 350 23.06 36.27 -17.17
CA SER A 350 22.41 36.17 -18.50
C SER A 350 20.96 35.70 -18.27
N SER A 351 19.99 36.61 -18.17
CA SER A 351 19.23 37.23 -19.29
C SER A 351 17.95 36.46 -19.63
N ALA A 352 16.83 37.17 -19.42
CA ALA A 352 15.59 37.16 -20.18
C ALA A 352 14.42 36.21 -19.77
N ASP A 353 13.33 36.92 -19.45
CA ASP A 353 11.91 36.69 -19.75
C ASP A 353 11.07 35.81 -18.81
N LEU A 354 10.26 36.42 -17.92
CA LEU A 354 8.97 37.12 -18.12
C LEU A 354 7.79 36.14 -18.04
N PHE A 355 7.20 36.01 -16.85
CA PHE A 355 5.74 35.95 -16.68
C PHE A 355 5.36 36.47 -15.30
N GLU A 356 4.85 37.70 -15.28
CA GLU A 356 3.96 38.19 -14.24
C GLU A 356 2.70 37.32 -14.19
N LYS A 357 2.25 36.97 -12.98
CA LYS A 357 0.82 36.82 -12.71
C LYS A 357 0.51 37.09 -11.24
N GLU A 358 0.07 38.32 -11.04
CA GLU A 358 -0.94 38.82 -10.12
C GLU A 358 -1.35 37.92 -8.93
N ASN A 359 -0.99 38.42 -7.74
CA ASN A 359 -1.67 38.12 -6.50
C ASN A 359 -3.01 38.87 -6.46
N LEU A 360 -4.12 38.15 -6.25
CA LEU A 360 -5.39 38.74 -5.83
C LEU A 360 -5.77 38.25 -4.41
N PRO A 361 -6.26 39.15 -3.53
CA PRO A 361 -6.64 38.80 -2.17
C PRO A 361 -8.08 38.28 -2.13
N VAL A 362 -8.29 37.05 -1.68
CA VAL A 362 -9.64 36.54 -1.40
C VAL A 362 -10.12 37.07 -0.05
N LYS A 363 -11.27 37.74 -0.12
CA LYS A 363 -11.98 38.44 0.94
C LYS A 363 -12.39 37.50 2.08
N ARG A 364 -12.26 38.01 3.31
CA ARG A 364 -12.92 37.49 4.52
C ARG A 364 -14.44 37.59 4.37
N CYS A 365 -15.15 36.49 4.45
CA CYS A 365 -16.59 36.49 4.76
C CYS A 365 -16.77 36.29 6.26
N LYS A 366 -17.26 37.33 6.93
CA LYS A 366 -17.92 37.23 8.23
C LYS A 366 -19.34 36.75 7.97
N PHE A 367 -19.75 35.65 8.59
CA PHE A 367 -21.16 35.39 8.85
C PHE A 367 -21.35 35.36 10.36
N SER A 368 -21.76 36.50 10.90
CA SER A 368 -22.63 36.56 12.05
C SER A 368 -24.05 36.35 11.54
N ASN A 369 -24.75 35.33 12.03
CA ASN A 369 -26.13 35.57 12.39
C ASN A 369 -26.51 34.78 13.63
N GLN A 370 -27.24 35.51 14.44
CA GLN A 370 -27.65 35.31 15.79
C GLN A 370 -29.13 34.90 15.74
N TYR A 371 -29.58 34.23 16.80
CA TYR A 371 -30.93 34.31 17.37
C TYR A 371 -32.08 33.38 16.93
N TYR A 372 -32.57 32.71 18.00
CA TYR A 372 -33.95 32.50 18.47
C TYR A 372 -34.80 31.30 18.01
N MET A 373 -35.34 30.66 19.06
CA MET A 373 -36.36 29.60 19.20
C MET A 373 -35.88 28.16 19.09
#